data_AF-A0A948JC00-F1
#
_entry.id   AF-A0A948JC00-F1
#
_cell.length_a   1.000
_cell.length_b   1.000
_cell.length_c   1.000
_cell.angle_alpha   90.00
_cell.angle_beta   90.00
_cell.angle_gamma   90.00
#
_symmetry.space_group_name_H-M   'P 1'
#
loop_
_entity.id
_entity.type
_entity.pdbx_description
1 polymer ?
#
loop_
_entity_poly.entity_id
_entity_poly.type
_entity_poly.pdbx_seq_one_letter_code
_entity_poly.pdbx_strand_id
1 'polypeptide(L)'
;MPTKKSPEQLQQFMEELQASFLAKLGLKAELFAEISHQLESGILTTFPKLISEAHQLAGSCGTFQLNHLGMLARHIETIALSVDASEIQQGDRLKSLIDSLKLFVNEVEQVLIGPRNFSANLLPELEMVQDVWLVLNPSALRDELCAQLRAFGYPVKIFSTFSECIEALRSQTPALLFSEAVLADQLLFDQKELIEIMSEHKRWLMVYSATDSFDLRINAVRHKTHGYFVSPLDIPSMMQKITRLFDDSTFSDKKVSILDDDLLLAEHYSWVLESAGMEVQVIRDSRLVIPELLSFKPDVLLLDMHMPEFSGAEISGVIRQYESLSSLHIAFLSAERDIQLQLQALSYGADDFITKPISN
;
A
#
# COMPACT_ATOMS: atom_id res chain seq x y z
N MET A 1 -35.56 -11.41 -14.18
CA MET A 1 -35.02 -10.30 -13.35
C MET A 1 -34.24 -10.92 -12.21
N PRO A 2 -32.91 -10.75 -12.11
CA PRO A 2 -32.17 -11.25 -10.96
C PRO A 2 -32.49 -10.33 -9.77
N THR A 3 -33.04 -10.93 -8.72
CA THR A 3 -33.40 -10.28 -7.46
C THR A 3 -32.14 -9.79 -6.75
N LYS A 4 -32.02 -8.47 -6.55
CA LYS A 4 -31.01 -7.88 -5.65
C LYS A 4 -31.08 -8.58 -4.29
N LYS A 5 -29.97 -9.21 -3.86
CA LYS A 5 -29.84 -9.77 -2.51
C LYS A 5 -30.00 -8.66 -1.47
N SER A 6 -30.66 -8.96 -0.35
CA SER A 6 -30.89 -7.98 0.72
C SER A 6 -29.57 -7.60 1.41
N PRO A 7 -29.47 -6.42 2.04
CA PRO A 7 -28.28 -6.00 2.79
C PRO A 7 -27.80 -7.02 3.84
N GLU A 8 -28.73 -7.74 4.46
CA GLU A 8 -28.45 -8.81 5.43
C GLU A 8 -27.78 -10.03 4.79
N GLN A 9 -28.16 -10.39 3.55
CA GLN A 9 -27.53 -11.49 2.81
C GLN A 9 -26.12 -11.14 2.32
N LEU A 10 -25.86 -9.85 2.05
CA LEU A 10 -24.52 -9.37 1.71
C LEU A 10 -23.60 -9.38 2.94
N GLN A 11 -24.12 -9.00 4.10
CA GLN A 11 -23.35 -9.01 5.34
C GLN A 11 -23.00 -10.44 5.79
N GLN A 12 -23.97 -11.36 5.75
CA GLN A 12 -23.74 -12.78 6.04
C GLN A 12 -22.72 -13.40 5.06
N PHE A 13 -22.76 -13.02 3.79
CA PHE A 13 -21.80 -13.49 2.78
C PHE A 13 -20.38 -12.94 3.00
N MET A 14 -20.25 -11.67 3.41
CA MET A 14 -18.96 -11.06 3.76
C MET A 14 -18.34 -11.71 5.00
N GLU A 15 -19.17 -12.04 6.00
CA GLU A 15 -18.74 -12.77 7.19
C GLU A 15 -18.26 -14.19 6.85
N GLU A 16 -18.94 -14.90 5.96
CA GLU A 16 -18.51 -16.22 5.46
C GLU A 16 -17.20 -16.14 4.66
N LEU A 17 -17.02 -15.11 3.83
CA LEU A 17 -15.80 -14.91 3.04
C LEU A 17 -14.59 -14.61 3.95
N GLN A 18 -14.81 -13.75 4.95
CA GLN A 18 -13.79 -13.42 5.95
C GLN A 18 -13.42 -14.64 6.80
N ALA A 19 -14.40 -15.42 7.25
CA ALA A 19 -14.15 -16.67 7.98
C ALA A 19 -13.38 -17.70 7.14
N SER A 20 -13.73 -17.84 5.86
CA SER A 20 -13.02 -18.73 4.92
C SER A 20 -11.58 -18.28 4.69
N PHE A 21 -11.35 -16.96 4.57
CA PHE A 21 -10.02 -16.41 4.43
C PHE A 21 -9.16 -16.63 5.68
N LEU A 22 -9.69 -16.37 6.88
CA LEU A 22 -8.99 -16.61 8.14
C LEU A 22 -8.63 -18.09 8.35
N ALA A 23 -9.52 -19.01 7.97
CA ALA A 23 -9.22 -20.45 7.99
C ALA A 23 -8.07 -20.82 7.04
N LYS A 24 -8.03 -20.24 5.83
CA LYS A 24 -6.93 -20.43 4.88
C LYS A 24 -5.63 -19.83 5.40
N LEU A 25 -5.69 -18.65 6.02
CA LEU A 25 -4.54 -17.95 6.60
C LEU A 25 -3.86 -18.80 7.68
N GLY A 26 -4.64 -19.45 8.56
CA GLY A 26 -4.12 -20.38 9.57
C GLY A 26 -3.38 -21.58 8.95
N LEU A 27 -3.93 -22.19 7.90
CA LEU A 27 -3.26 -23.30 7.18
C LEU A 27 -1.95 -22.87 6.52
N LYS A 28 -1.86 -21.62 6.03
CA LYS A 28 -0.60 -21.10 5.47
C LYS A 28 0.43 -20.81 6.57
N ALA A 29 0.01 -20.34 7.74
CA ALA A 29 0.91 -20.18 8.88
C ALA A 29 1.50 -21.53 9.34
N GLU A 30 0.70 -22.60 9.39
CA GLU A 30 1.21 -23.95 9.69
C GLU A 30 2.28 -24.41 8.69
N LEU A 31 2.06 -24.17 7.39
CA LEU A 31 3.05 -24.46 6.34
C LEU A 31 4.34 -23.65 6.55
N PHE A 32 4.24 -22.36 6.89
CA PHE A 32 5.41 -21.50 7.10
C PHE A 32 6.19 -21.91 8.36
N ALA A 33 5.49 -22.35 9.40
CA ALA A 33 6.11 -22.91 10.60
C ALA A 33 6.86 -24.23 10.30
N GLU A 34 6.29 -25.11 9.49
CA GLU A 34 6.93 -26.36 9.06
C GLU A 34 8.21 -26.07 8.26
N ILE A 35 8.14 -25.14 7.30
CA ILE A 35 9.30 -24.74 6.49
C ILE A 35 10.37 -24.10 7.37
N SER A 36 9.99 -23.22 8.31
CA SER A 36 10.93 -22.63 9.27
C SER A 36 11.68 -23.70 10.05
N HIS A 37 10.99 -24.71 10.59
CA HIS A 37 11.63 -25.79 11.35
C HIS A 37 12.54 -26.67 10.47
N GLN A 38 12.17 -26.92 9.22
CA GLN A 38 12.99 -27.67 8.28
C GLN A 38 14.29 -26.90 7.94
N LEU A 39 14.21 -25.58 7.74
CA LEU A 39 15.39 -24.73 7.50
C LEU A 39 16.31 -24.66 8.74
N GLU A 40 15.77 -24.59 9.95
CA GLU A 40 16.56 -24.62 11.20
C GLU A 40 17.29 -25.94 11.44
N SER A 41 16.69 -27.05 11.00
CA SER A 41 17.29 -28.40 11.10
C SER A 41 18.27 -28.70 9.96
N GLY A 42 18.52 -27.73 9.06
CA GLY A 42 19.42 -27.89 7.92
C GLY A 42 18.87 -28.79 6.81
N ILE A 43 17.56 -29.05 6.81
CA ILE A 43 16.88 -29.82 5.76
C ILE A 43 16.58 -28.88 4.60
N LEU A 44 17.11 -29.22 3.43
CA LEU A 44 16.85 -28.49 2.18
C LEU A 44 15.38 -28.68 1.77
N THR A 45 14.63 -27.59 1.80
CA THR A 45 13.22 -27.54 1.36
C THR A 45 13.11 -26.85 0.01
N THR A 46 12.09 -27.20 -0.76
CA THR A 46 11.78 -26.52 -2.02
C THR A 46 11.16 -25.15 -1.77
N PHE A 47 11.95 -24.10 -1.95
CA PHE A 47 11.52 -22.70 -1.95
C PHE A 47 10.38 -22.33 -2.92
N PRO A 48 10.18 -23.00 -4.09
CA PRO A 48 9.09 -22.63 -5.01
C PRO A 48 7.69 -22.61 -4.38
N LYS A 49 7.41 -23.55 -3.46
CA LYS A 49 6.13 -23.59 -2.75
C LYS A 49 6.04 -22.43 -1.76
N LEU A 50 7.11 -22.12 -1.03
CA LEU A 50 7.14 -20.97 -0.12
C LEU A 50 6.88 -19.65 -0.86
N ILE A 51 7.60 -19.44 -1.96
CA ILE A 51 7.52 -18.23 -2.79
C ILE A 51 6.10 -18.06 -3.33
N SER A 52 5.51 -19.11 -3.92
CA SER A 52 4.15 -19.06 -4.47
C SER A 52 3.11 -18.72 -3.39
N GLU A 53 3.25 -19.27 -2.19
CA GLU A 53 2.29 -19.09 -1.10
C GLU A 53 2.43 -17.70 -0.46
N ALA A 54 3.66 -17.22 -0.31
CA ALA A 54 3.97 -15.88 0.14
C ALA A 54 3.45 -14.82 -0.85
N HIS A 55 3.60 -15.05 -2.15
CA HIS A 55 3.05 -14.20 -3.21
C HIS A 55 1.52 -14.10 -3.14
N GLN A 56 0.84 -15.25 -3.02
CA GLN A 56 -0.63 -15.29 -2.91
C GLN A 56 -1.14 -14.58 -1.65
N LEU A 57 -0.44 -14.71 -0.52
CA LEU A 57 -0.78 -14.02 0.72
C LEU A 57 -0.53 -12.51 0.64
N ALA A 58 0.56 -12.08 -0.01
CA ALA A 58 0.84 -10.67 -0.24
C ALA A 58 -0.29 -9.98 -1.00
N GLY A 59 -0.84 -10.64 -2.04
CA GLY A 59 -1.98 -10.12 -2.80
C GLY A 59 -3.32 -10.21 -2.07
N SER A 60 -3.59 -11.31 -1.35
CA SER A 60 -4.91 -11.56 -0.76
C SER A 60 -5.17 -10.87 0.60
N CYS A 61 -4.12 -10.58 1.39
CA CYS A 61 -4.26 -9.92 2.69
C CYS A 61 -4.76 -8.46 2.58
N GLY A 62 -4.48 -7.78 1.47
CA GLY A 62 -4.96 -6.41 1.22
C GLY A 62 -6.48 -6.31 1.14
N THR A 63 -7.13 -7.32 0.58
CA THR A 63 -8.59 -7.39 0.41
C THR A 63 -9.35 -7.47 1.74
N PHE A 64 -8.70 -7.99 2.80
CA PHE A 64 -9.32 -8.22 4.10
C PHE A 64 -8.80 -7.29 5.20
N GLN A 65 -8.18 -6.16 4.83
CA GLN A 65 -7.59 -5.17 5.74
C GLN A 65 -6.47 -5.74 6.64
N LEU A 66 -5.81 -6.83 6.22
CA LEU A 66 -4.67 -7.44 6.93
C LEU A 66 -3.34 -6.99 6.30
N ASN A 67 -3.21 -5.70 6.01
CA ASN A 67 -2.09 -5.14 5.25
C ASN A 67 -0.71 -5.49 5.85
N HIS A 68 -0.62 -5.55 7.17
CA HIS A 68 0.61 -5.95 7.87
C HIS A 68 1.06 -7.38 7.51
N LEU A 69 0.12 -8.33 7.48
CA LEU A 69 0.41 -9.72 7.07
C LEU A 69 0.77 -9.80 5.59
N GLY A 70 0.16 -8.97 4.74
CA GLY A 70 0.52 -8.88 3.32
C GLY A 70 1.97 -8.41 3.12
N MET A 71 2.41 -7.41 3.88
CA MET A 71 3.79 -6.93 3.85
C MET A 71 4.79 -8.00 4.32
N LEU A 72 4.50 -8.69 5.42
CA LEU A 72 5.34 -9.79 5.92
C LEU A 72 5.46 -10.92 4.89
N ALA A 73 4.35 -11.29 4.23
CA ALA A 73 4.36 -12.29 3.17
C ALA A 73 5.22 -11.84 1.96
N ARG A 74 5.13 -10.57 1.54
CA ARG A 74 5.97 -10.03 0.45
C ARG A 74 7.46 -10.01 0.80
N HIS A 75 7.78 -9.74 2.06
CA HIS A 75 9.16 -9.80 2.57
C HIS A 75 9.71 -11.22 2.54
N ILE A 76 8.93 -12.21 3.01
CA ILE A 76 9.27 -13.64 2.95
C ILE A 76 9.50 -14.07 1.50
N GLU A 77 8.62 -13.67 0.57
CA GLU A 77 8.76 -13.95 -0.87
C GLU A 77 10.09 -13.43 -1.42
N THR A 78 10.42 -12.19 -1.11
CA THR A 78 11.64 -11.52 -1.59
C THR A 78 12.90 -12.21 -1.07
N ILE A 79 12.95 -12.52 0.23
CA ILE A 79 14.09 -13.23 0.80
C ILE A 79 14.19 -14.64 0.20
N ALA A 80 13.08 -15.38 0.12
CA ALA A 80 13.07 -16.74 -0.42
C ALA A 80 13.52 -16.80 -1.90
N LEU A 81 13.20 -15.78 -2.71
CA LEU A 81 13.70 -15.64 -4.08
C LEU A 81 15.21 -15.39 -4.16
N SER A 82 15.79 -14.78 -3.12
CA SER A 82 17.21 -14.40 -3.05
C SER A 82 18.12 -15.46 -2.41
N VAL A 83 17.54 -16.55 -1.90
CA VAL A 83 18.28 -17.67 -1.29
C VAL A 83 18.62 -18.67 -2.40
N ASP A 84 19.87 -18.63 -2.85
CA ASP A 84 20.39 -19.60 -3.81
C ASP A 84 20.62 -20.96 -3.13
N ALA A 85 20.13 -22.03 -3.76
CA ALA A 85 20.27 -23.41 -3.25
C ALA A 85 21.74 -23.85 -3.10
N SER A 86 22.67 -23.15 -3.75
CA SER A 86 24.12 -23.37 -3.70
C SER A 86 24.86 -22.62 -2.58
N GLU A 87 24.23 -21.66 -1.90
CA GLU A 87 24.88 -20.78 -0.90
C GLU A 87 24.37 -20.99 0.55
N ILE A 88 23.64 -22.07 0.81
CA ILE A 88 23.06 -22.44 2.13
C ILE A 88 24.11 -22.58 3.26
N GLN A 89 25.39 -22.42 2.95
CA GLN A 89 26.48 -22.35 3.92
C GLN A 89 26.77 -20.93 4.46
N GLN A 90 26.11 -19.87 3.97
CA GLN A 90 26.35 -18.47 4.40
C GLN A 90 25.21 -17.87 5.25
N GLY A 91 25.17 -18.29 6.52
CA GLY A 91 24.96 -17.47 7.72
C GLY A 91 23.71 -16.62 7.93
N ASP A 92 23.45 -15.62 7.08
CA ASP A 92 22.66 -14.44 7.48
C ASP A 92 21.30 -14.34 6.78
N ARG A 93 21.22 -14.61 5.47
CA ARG A 93 19.94 -14.55 4.72
C ARG A 93 18.97 -15.67 5.09
N LEU A 94 19.50 -16.88 5.32
CA LEU A 94 18.69 -18.02 5.77
C LEU A 94 18.10 -17.74 7.16
N LYS A 95 18.90 -17.13 8.04
CA LYS A 95 18.46 -16.73 9.36
C LYS A 95 17.37 -15.64 9.29
N SER A 96 17.58 -14.62 8.46
CA SER A 96 16.57 -13.58 8.17
C SER A 96 15.25 -14.16 7.64
N LEU A 97 15.32 -15.18 6.76
CA LEU A 97 14.13 -15.88 6.27
C LEU A 97 13.41 -16.64 7.38
N ILE A 98 14.15 -17.37 8.22
CA ILE A 98 13.60 -18.12 9.37
C ILE A 98 12.92 -17.14 10.34
N ASP A 99 13.57 -16.03 10.67
CA ASP A 99 13.03 -15.02 11.57
C ASP A 99 11.76 -14.38 10.99
N SER A 100 11.73 -14.12 9.69
CA SER A 100 10.55 -13.57 8.98
C SER A 100 9.38 -14.56 8.96
N LEU A 101 9.64 -15.85 8.73
CA LEU A 101 8.62 -16.90 8.79
C LEU A 101 8.00 -17.00 10.18
N LYS A 102 8.82 -16.99 11.23
CA LYS A 102 8.35 -17.03 12.62
C LYS A 102 7.52 -15.81 13.00
N LEU A 103 7.96 -14.63 12.58
CA LEU A 103 7.22 -13.39 12.81
C LEU A 103 5.84 -13.45 12.15
N PHE A 104 5.76 -13.88 10.90
CA PHE A 104 4.49 -14.07 10.20
C PHE A 104 3.56 -15.05 10.93
N VAL A 105 4.08 -16.21 11.36
CA VAL A 105 3.29 -17.21 12.10
C VAL A 105 2.74 -16.62 13.40
N ASN A 106 3.58 -15.92 14.17
CA ASN A 106 3.16 -15.27 15.41
C ASN A 106 2.08 -14.22 15.17
N GLU A 107 2.22 -13.37 14.14
CA GLU A 107 1.20 -12.37 13.80
C GLU A 107 -0.12 -13.01 13.37
N VAL A 108 -0.08 -14.12 12.62
CA VAL A 108 -1.29 -14.87 12.28
C VAL A 108 -1.93 -15.49 13.51
N GLU A 109 -1.16 -16.06 14.45
CA GLU A 109 -1.69 -16.58 15.71
C GLU A 109 -2.37 -15.49 16.55
N GLN A 110 -1.79 -14.28 16.63
CA GLN A 110 -2.41 -13.14 17.30
C GLN A 110 -3.74 -12.72 16.66
N VAL A 111 -3.81 -12.77 15.32
CA VAL A 111 -5.04 -12.51 14.55
C VAL A 111 -6.11 -13.59 14.78
N LEU A 112 -5.71 -14.84 14.99
CA LEU A 112 -6.62 -15.98 15.17
C LEU A 112 -7.09 -16.16 16.63
N ILE A 113 -6.30 -15.73 17.64
CA ILE A 113 -6.55 -15.99 19.07
C ILE A 113 -7.33 -14.85 19.77
N GLY A 114 -7.26 -13.60 19.30
CA GLY A 114 -7.74 -12.44 20.06
C GLY A 114 -8.77 -11.53 19.36
N PRO A 115 -9.63 -10.82 20.12
CA PRO A 115 -10.38 -9.69 19.57
C PRO A 115 -9.40 -8.55 19.27
N ARG A 116 -9.26 -8.22 17.97
CA ARG A 116 -8.53 -7.08 17.37
C ARG A 116 -7.63 -6.29 18.33
N ASN A 117 -6.35 -6.64 18.39
CA ASN A 117 -5.25 -5.73 18.77
C ASN A 117 -3.96 -6.26 18.15
N PHE A 118 -3.53 -5.66 17.02
CA PHE A 118 -2.20 -5.91 16.47
C PHE A 118 -1.17 -5.24 17.38
N SER A 119 -0.23 -6.03 17.90
CA SER A 119 0.91 -5.54 18.67
C SER A 119 2.17 -5.78 17.86
N ALA A 120 2.62 -4.72 17.18
CA ALA A 120 3.90 -4.69 16.49
C ALA A 120 5.05 -5.11 17.41
N ASN A 121 5.81 -6.14 17.04
CA ASN A 121 7.16 -6.35 17.53
C ASN A 121 8.07 -6.86 16.41
N LEU A 122 9.04 -6.00 16.04
CA LEU A 122 10.07 -6.20 15.02
C LEU A 122 11.27 -6.99 15.56
N LEU A 123 11.97 -7.67 14.64
CA LEU A 123 13.44 -7.86 14.67
C LEU A 123 14.05 -7.20 13.42
N PRO A 124 15.35 -6.85 13.45
CA PRO A 124 15.78 -5.50 13.11
C PRO A 124 16.68 -5.47 11.87
N GLU A 125 16.48 -4.49 11.00
CA GLU A 125 17.57 -3.94 10.19
C GLU A 125 17.17 -2.56 9.63
N LEU A 126 17.63 -1.51 10.33
CA LEU A 126 17.83 -0.13 9.84
C LEU A 126 16.71 0.46 8.93
N GLU A 127 15.44 0.32 9.31
CA GLU A 127 14.38 1.14 8.72
C GLU A 127 14.55 2.59 9.19
N MET A 128 14.58 3.54 8.25
CA MET A 128 14.37 4.95 8.58
C MET A 128 12.98 5.06 9.19
N VAL A 129 12.92 5.08 10.52
CA VAL A 129 11.69 5.30 11.26
C VAL A 129 11.10 6.65 10.82
N GLN A 130 10.01 6.60 10.05
CA GLN A 130 9.29 7.79 9.60
C GLN A 130 8.49 8.33 10.78
N ASP A 131 9.12 9.18 11.59
CA ASP A 131 8.50 9.78 12.76
C ASP A 131 7.61 10.96 12.38
N VAL A 132 6.42 10.98 12.97
CA VAL A 132 5.42 12.04 12.79
C VAL A 132 5.37 12.87 14.07
N TRP A 133 5.54 14.18 13.95
CA TRP A 133 5.42 15.09 15.08
C TRP A 133 4.11 15.86 14.98
N LEU A 134 3.34 15.89 16.07
CA LEU A 134 2.09 16.63 16.19
C LEU A 134 2.29 17.86 17.06
N VAL A 135 1.96 19.04 16.52
CA VAL A 135 1.97 20.31 17.24
C VAL A 135 0.55 20.86 17.24
N LEU A 136 -0.25 20.39 18.20
CA LEU A 136 -1.69 20.63 18.28
C LEU A 136 -2.10 21.00 19.72
N ASN A 137 -3.17 21.77 19.87
CA ASN A 137 -3.74 22.07 21.17
C ASN A 137 -4.25 20.78 21.84
N PRO A 138 -4.14 20.67 23.18
CA PRO A 138 -4.74 19.56 23.91
C PRO A 138 -6.24 19.45 23.64
N SER A 139 -6.64 18.43 22.89
CA SER A 139 -8.00 18.24 22.41
C SER A 139 -8.27 16.76 22.10
N ALA A 140 -9.55 16.38 22.04
CA ALA A 140 -9.94 15.03 21.64
C ALA A 140 -9.40 14.66 20.25
N LEU A 141 -9.35 15.63 19.33
CA LEU A 141 -8.80 15.46 17.98
C LEU A 141 -7.32 15.04 18.03
N ARG A 142 -6.50 15.70 18.87
CA ARG A 142 -5.08 15.38 19.02
C ARG A 142 -4.89 13.93 19.51
N ASP A 143 -5.69 13.54 20.50
CA ASP A 143 -5.59 12.21 21.09
C ASP A 143 -6.06 11.12 20.11
N GLU A 144 -7.13 11.40 19.34
CA GLU A 144 -7.61 10.54 18.26
C GLU A 144 -6.57 10.39 17.14
N LEU A 145 -6.01 11.50 16.65
CA LEU A 145 -4.96 11.49 15.61
C LEU A 145 -3.73 10.71 16.06
N CYS A 146 -3.30 10.89 17.31
CA CYS A 146 -2.18 10.14 17.87
C CYS A 146 -2.47 8.64 17.90
N ALA A 147 -3.65 8.24 18.35
CA ALA A 147 -4.05 6.84 18.39
C ALA A 147 -4.08 6.23 16.98
N GLN A 148 -4.64 6.95 16.00
CA GLN A 148 -4.69 6.47 14.62
C GLN A 148 -3.29 6.35 14.01
N LEU A 149 -2.46 7.40 14.06
CA LEU A 149 -1.10 7.35 13.51
C LEU A 149 -0.25 6.22 14.11
N ARG A 150 -0.36 5.99 15.42
CA ARG A 150 0.31 4.86 16.09
C ARG A 150 -0.25 3.51 15.66
N ALA A 151 -1.57 3.39 15.45
CA ALA A 151 -2.18 2.18 14.92
C ALA A 151 -1.70 1.85 13.49
N PHE A 152 -1.34 2.88 12.72
CA PHE A 152 -0.70 2.74 11.39
C PHE A 152 0.81 2.51 11.47
N GLY A 153 1.40 2.39 12.67
CA GLY A 153 2.81 2.07 12.85
C GLY A 153 3.76 3.27 12.86
N TYR A 154 3.26 4.50 12.76
CA TYR A 154 4.11 5.70 12.80
C TYR A 154 4.47 6.07 14.24
N PRO A 155 5.75 6.26 14.57
CA PRO A 155 6.11 6.81 15.88
C PRO A 155 5.72 8.28 15.99
N VAL A 156 4.93 8.59 17.01
CA VAL A 156 4.36 9.93 17.19
C VAL A 156 4.91 10.64 18.43
N LYS A 157 5.48 11.83 18.23
CA LYS A 157 5.78 12.80 19.31
C LYS A 157 4.77 13.93 19.29
N ILE A 158 4.35 14.41 20.46
CA ILE A 158 3.33 15.45 20.61
C ILE A 158 3.95 16.63 21.36
N PHE A 159 3.67 17.83 20.88
CA PHE A 159 4.05 19.10 21.49
C PHE A 159 2.81 19.97 21.68
N SER A 160 2.73 20.65 22.82
CA SER A 160 1.59 21.55 23.10
C SER A 160 1.92 23.02 22.81
N THR A 161 3.19 23.32 22.50
CA THR A 161 3.66 24.65 22.11
C THR A 161 4.66 24.59 20.96
N PHE A 162 4.80 25.68 20.19
CA PHE A 162 5.85 25.77 19.17
C PHE A 162 7.25 25.76 19.77
N SER A 163 7.46 26.38 20.92
CA SER A 163 8.76 26.44 21.59
C SER A 163 9.29 25.05 21.95
N GLU A 164 8.45 24.19 22.52
CA GLU A 164 8.81 22.79 22.81
C GLU A 164 9.21 22.02 21.54
N CYS A 165 8.46 22.24 20.44
CA CYS A 165 8.78 21.62 19.15
C CYS A 165 10.12 22.14 18.60
N ILE A 166 10.39 23.44 18.67
CA ILE A 166 11.64 24.05 18.20
C ILE A 166 12.83 23.53 19.00
N GLU A 167 12.71 23.42 20.32
CA GLU A 167 13.77 22.82 21.16
C GLU A 167 14.06 21.38 20.76
N ALA A 168 13.03 20.58 20.48
CA ALA A 168 13.20 19.21 19.99
C ALA A 168 13.82 19.17 18.58
N LEU A 169 13.42 20.08 17.68
CA LEU A 169 13.92 20.17 16.30
C LEU A 169 15.44 20.40 16.22
N ARG A 170 16.02 21.08 17.22
CA ARG A 170 17.48 21.26 17.32
C ARG A 170 18.26 19.95 17.55
N SER A 171 17.59 18.91 18.03
CA SER A 171 18.18 17.60 18.34
C SER A 171 17.83 16.51 17.34
N GLN A 172 16.62 16.52 16.80
CA GLN A 172 16.10 15.55 15.85
C GLN A 172 15.06 16.24 14.98
N THR A 173 15.03 15.93 13.68
CA THR A 173 13.97 16.42 12.79
C THR A 173 13.01 15.29 12.43
N PRO A 174 11.68 15.50 12.47
CA PRO A 174 10.74 14.50 12.03
C PRO A 174 10.78 14.26 10.52
N ALA A 175 10.29 13.11 10.07
CA ALA A 175 9.92 12.91 8.68
C ALA A 175 8.75 13.82 8.27
N LEU A 176 7.74 13.96 9.13
CA LEU A 176 6.57 14.83 8.94
C LEU A 176 6.24 15.62 10.21
N LEU A 177 6.01 16.92 10.06
CA LEU A 177 5.41 17.77 11.07
C LEU A 177 3.96 18.10 10.67
N PHE A 178 3.01 17.75 11.53
CA PHE A 178 1.61 18.16 11.41
C PHE A 178 1.27 19.17 12.50
N SER A 179 0.91 20.39 12.12
CA SER A 179 0.83 21.51 13.05
C SER A 179 -0.43 22.35 12.89
N GLU A 180 -0.97 22.87 14.00
CA GLU A 180 -1.98 23.92 13.96
C GLU A 180 -1.42 25.22 13.38
N ALA A 181 -2.19 25.86 12.50
CA ALA A 181 -1.85 27.16 11.93
C ALA A 181 -1.80 28.26 13.01
N VAL A 182 -2.64 28.12 14.05
CA VAL A 182 -2.69 29.00 15.22
C VAL A 182 -2.70 28.12 16.48
N LEU A 183 -1.69 28.26 17.32
CA LEU A 183 -1.57 27.51 18.58
C LEU A 183 -1.31 28.50 19.71
N ALA A 184 -2.13 28.46 20.78
CA ALA A 184 -2.03 29.39 21.91
C ALA A 184 -1.86 30.87 21.49
N ASP A 185 -2.69 31.32 20.54
CA ASP A 185 -2.67 32.67 19.93
C ASP A 185 -1.39 33.04 19.15
N GLN A 186 -0.52 32.08 18.88
CA GLN A 186 0.67 32.26 18.04
C GLN A 186 0.45 31.65 16.67
N LEU A 187 0.95 32.31 15.63
CA LEU A 187 0.91 31.80 14.26
C LEU A 187 2.11 30.88 14.01
N LEU A 188 1.86 29.72 13.39
CA LEU A 188 2.90 28.80 12.93
C LEU A 188 3.89 29.52 11.99
N PHE A 189 3.37 30.32 11.06
CA PHE A 189 4.18 30.97 10.02
C PHE A 189 5.04 32.14 10.56
N ASP A 190 4.82 32.59 11.80
CA ASP A 190 5.70 33.55 12.47
C ASP A 190 6.91 32.86 13.12
N GLN A 191 6.88 31.53 13.26
CA GLN A 191 7.95 30.72 13.84
C GLN A 191 9.05 30.43 12.81
N LYS A 192 9.85 31.45 12.49
CA LYS A 192 10.89 31.36 11.43
C LYS A 192 11.86 30.19 11.62
N GLU A 193 12.35 29.98 12.85
CA GLU A 193 13.30 28.90 13.15
C GLU A 193 12.71 27.51 12.82
N LEU A 194 11.44 27.27 13.15
CA LEU A 194 10.76 26.02 12.84
C LEU A 194 10.66 25.80 11.32
N ILE A 195 10.20 26.83 10.61
CA ILE A 195 10.02 26.77 9.15
C ILE A 195 11.35 26.58 8.43
N GLU A 196 12.41 27.28 8.87
CA GLU A 196 13.77 27.16 8.35
C GLU A 196 14.33 25.75 8.53
N ILE A 197 14.28 25.20 9.75
CA ILE A 197 14.76 23.83 10.03
C ILE A 197 14.02 22.80 9.16
N MET A 198 12.69 22.89 9.07
CA MET A 198 11.89 21.96 8.27
C MET A 198 12.25 22.04 6.77
N SER A 199 12.44 23.26 6.25
CA SER A 199 12.80 23.48 4.85
C SER A 199 14.23 23.04 4.53
N GLU A 200 15.20 23.34 5.40
CA GLU A 200 16.61 22.97 5.22
C GLU A 200 16.80 21.45 5.17
N HIS A 201 16.12 20.74 6.06
CA HIS A 201 16.16 19.28 6.11
C HIS A 201 15.20 18.58 5.14
N LYS A 202 14.51 19.34 4.28
CA LYS A 202 13.52 18.83 3.31
C LYS A 202 12.50 17.89 3.97
N ARG A 203 11.93 18.33 5.09
CA ARG A 203 10.93 17.57 5.85
C ARG A 203 9.53 18.01 5.48
N TRP A 204 8.58 17.10 5.62
CA TRP A 204 7.20 17.37 5.22
C TRP A 204 6.50 18.21 6.28
N LEU A 205 5.74 19.20 5.84
CA LEU A 205 4.98 20.10 6.71
C LEU A 205 3.53 20.12 6.26
N MET A 206 2.63 19.67 7.11
CA MET A 206 1.18 19.72 6.93
C MET A 206 0.56 20.62 8.00
N VAL A 207 -0.44 21.39 7.59
CA VAL A 207 -1.06 22.42 8.44
C VAL A 207 -2.53 22.12 8.64
N TYR A 208 -2.99 22.23 9.86
CA TYR A 208 -4.41 22.18 10.24
C TYR A 208 -4.85 23.53 10.80
N SER A 209 -6.06 23.98 10.47
CA SER A 209 -6.61 25.22 11.00
C SER A 209 -8.02 24.99 11.54
N ALA A 210 -8.30 25.48 12.74
CA ALA A 210 -9.66 25.46 13.30
C ALA A 210 -10.65 26.29 12.45
N THR A 211 -10.16 27.27 11.70
CA THR A 211 -10.97 28.16 10.86
C THR A 211 -10.46 28.18 9.42
N ASP A 212 -11.37 28.30 8.46
CA ASP A 212 -11.02 28.43 7.04
C ASP A 212 -10.67 29.89 6.70
N SER A 213 -9.43 30.29 6.97
CA SER A 213 -8.92 31.64 6.69
C SER A 213 -8.10 31.67 5.41
N PHE A 214 -8.48 32.56 4.49
CA PHE A 214 -7.77 32.78 3.23
C PHE A 214 -6.31 33.19 3.46
N ASP A 215 -6.05 34.06 4.44
CA ASP A 215 -4.69 34.55 4.73
C ASP A 215 -3.78 33.41 5.22
N LEU A 216 -4.31 32.51 6.06
CA LEU A 216 -3.57 31.33 6.53
C LEU A 216 -3.27 30.37 5.38
N ARG A 217 -4.19 30.21 4.42
CA ARG A 217 -3.95 29.39 3.22
C ARG A 217 -2.87 30.00 2.32
N ILE A 218 -2.90 31.32 2.11
CA ILE A 218 -1.85 32.01 1.33
C ILE A 218 -0.49 31.83 2.01
N ASN A 219 -0.42 31.93 3.34
CA ASN A 219 0.82 31.68 4.07
C ASN A 219 1.29 30.22 3.94
N ALA A 220 0.38 29.25 3.96
CA ALA A 220 0.72 27.84 3.73
C ALA A 220 1.32 27.62 2.33
N VAL A 221 0.73 28.23 1.29
CA VAL A 221 1.25 28.19 -0.09
C VAL A 221 2.63 28.84 -0.19
N ARG A 222 2.83 30.02 0.42
CA ARG A 222 4.12 30.73 0.42
C ARG A 222 5.25 29.90 1.02
N HIS A 223 4.94 29.09 2.03
CA HIS A 223 5.89 28.19 2.69
C HIS A 223 5.89 26.77 2.13
N LYS A 224 5.22 26.53 0.99
CA LYS A 224 5.18 25.25 0.28
C LYS A 224 4.80 24.06 1.18
N THR A 225 3.83 24.27 2.06
CA THR A 225 3.31 23.18 2.90
C THR A 225 2.70 22.07 2.02
N HIS A 226 2.84 20.83 2.46
CA HIS A 226 2.44 19.63 1.74
C HIS A 226 0.96 19.29 1.95
N GLY A 227 0.29 19.95 2.90
CA GLY A 227 -1.15 19.82 3.12
C GLY A 227 -1.72 20.96 3.95
N TYR A 228 -2.97 21.31 3.68
CA TYR A 228 -3.74 22.28 4.46
C TYR A 228 -5.14 21.73 4.73
N PHE A 229 -5.49 21.59 5.99
CA PHE A 229 -6.75 21.02 6.45
C PHE A 229 -7.49 22.01 7.33
N VAL A 230 -8.82 21.93 7.31
CA VAL A 230 -9.70 22.76 8.11
C VAL A 230 -10.59 21.90 8.99
N SER A 231 -11.07 22.45 10.11
CA SER A 231 -12.04 21.76 10.96
C SER A 231 -13.42 21.68 10.28
N PRO A 232 -14.16 20.56 10.41
CA PRO A 232 -13.74 19.30 11.04
C PRO A 232 -12.71 18.56 10.19
N LEU A 233 -11.67 18.01 10.83
CA LEU A 233 -10.61 17.31 10.13
C LEU A 233 -11.11 15.94 9.63
N ASP A 234 -11.01 15.71 8.32
CA ASP A 234 -11.19 14.40 7.71
C ASP A 234 -9.90 13.59 7.88
N ILE A 235 -9.88 12.77 8.94
CA ILE A 235 -8.71 11.97 9.30
C ILE A 235 -8.37 10.92 8.22
N PRO A 236 -9.33 10.17 7.63
CA PRO A 236 -9.04 9.31 6.48
C PRO A 236 -8.31 10.01 5.34
N SER A 237 -8.80 11.19 4.90
CA SER A 237 -8.15 11.96 3.82
C SER A 237 -6.75 12.46 4.22
N MET A 238 -6.58 12.86 5.49
CA MET A 238 -5.26 13.23 6.02
C MET A 238 -4.30 12.03 6.01
N MET A 239 -4.74 10.88 6.49
CA MET A 239 -3.95 9.65 6.53
C MET A 239 -3.52 9.21 5.13
N GLN A 240 -4.45 9.22 4.16
CA GLN A 240 -4.12 8.93 2.76
C GLN A 240 -3.01 9.85 2.23
N LYS A 241 -3.04 11.13 2.61
CA LYS A 241 -2.01 12.09 2.23
C LYS A 241 -0.66 11.81 2.89
N ILE A 242 -0.64 11.45 4.18
CA ILE A 242 0.58 11.07 4.90
C ILE A 242 1.20 9.84 4.26
N THR A 243 0.40 8.80 4.00
CA THR A 243 0.83 7.58 3.31
C THR A 243 1.47 7.93 1.96
N ARG A 244 0.80 8.73 1.11
CA ARG A 244 1.39 9.19 -0.17
C ARG A 244 2.71 9.93 -0.02
N LEU A 245 2.82 10.84 0.96
CA LEU A 245 4.05 11.63 1.20
C LEU A 245 5.22 10.77 1.68
N PHE A 246 4.93 9.68 2.37
CA PHE A 246 5.92 8.73 2.87
C PHE A 246 6.24 7.62 1.86
N ASP A 247 5.31 7.38 0.94
CA ASP A 247 5.38 6.44 -0.18
C ASP A 247 6.01 7.06 -1.45
N ASP A 248 6.54 8.28 -1.39
CA ASP A 248 7.33 8.90 -2.49
C ASP A 248 8.57 8.07 -2.91
N SER A 249 8.81 6.91 -2.26
CA SER A 249 9.80 5.89 -2.61
C SER A 249 9.25 4.61 -3.26
N THR A 250 7.93 4.43 -3.47
CA THR A 250 7.36 3.14 -3.93
C THR A 250 6.63 3.15 -5.28
N PHE A 251 6.14 4.29 -5.80
CA PHE A 251 5.43 4.33 -7.10
C PHE A 251 6.03 5.26 -8.17
N SER A 252 6.96 6.15 -7.83
CA SER A 252 7.41 7.25 -8.71
C SER A 252 8.24 6.87 -9.94
N ASP A 253 8.45 5.57 -10.19
CA ASP A 253 9.13 5.04 -11.38
C ASP A 253 8.36 3.89 -12.07
N LYS A 254 7.11 3.63 -11.66
CA LYS A 254 6.34 2.50 -12.21
C LYS A 254 5.69 2.87 -13.53
N LYS A 255 5.84 1.98 -14.51
CA LYS A 255 5.29 2.13 -15.86
C LYS A 255 4.01 1.33 -16.00
N VAL A 256 2.92 1.98 -16.39
CA VAL A 256 1.61 1.33 -16.59
C VAL A 256 1.17 1.48 -18.03
N SER A 257 0.76 0.39 -18.66
CA SER A 257 0.04 0.43 -19.93
C SER A 257 -1.44 0.20 -19.72
N ILE A 258 -2.29 0.87 -20.50
CA ILE A 258 -3.74 0.72 -20.47
C ILE A 258 -4.22 0.36 -21.87
N LEU A 259 -5.03 -0.68 -21.99
CA LEU A 259 -5.73 -1.03 -23.23
C LEU A 259 -7.22 -1.19 -22.92
N ASP A 260 -8.02 -0.27 -23.45
CA ASP A 260 -9.48 -0.21 -23.28
C ASP A 260 -10.07 0.34 -24.59
N ASP A 261 -11.22 -0.17 -25.04
CA ASP A 261 -11.89 0.32 -26.24
C ASP A 261 -12.62 1.65 -25.99
N ASP A 262 -12.95 1.95 -24.73
CA ASP A 262 -13.39 3.27 -24.30
C ASP A 262 -12.18 4.18 -24.03
N LEU A 263 -11.73 4.87 -25.07
CA LEU A 263 -10.62 5.82 -24.98
C LEU A 263 -10.84 6.93 -23.95
N LEU A 264 -12.07 7.39 -23.72
CA LEU A 264 -12.33 8.44 -22.72
C LEU A 264 -12.08 7.92 -21.32
N LEU A 265 -12.48 6.67 -21.06
CA LEU A 265 -12.25 6.00 -19.79
C LEU A 265 -10.77 5.66 -19.58
N ALA A 266 -10.07 5.20 -20.63
CA ALA A 266 -8.64 4.94 -20.60
C ALA A 266 -7.82 6.19 -20.25
N GLU A 267 -8.14 7.34 -20.87
CA GLU A 267 -7.49 8.63 -20.60
C GLU A 267 -7.79 9.12 -19.18
N HIS A 268 -9.00 8.88 -18.67
CA HIS A 268 -9.34 9.18 -17.29
C HIS A 268 -8.47 8.37 -16.31
N TYR A 269 -8.30 7.07 -16.54
CA TYR A 269 -7.41 6.23 -15.73
C TYR A 269 -5.96 6.66 -15.84
N SER A 270 -5.49 7.01 -17.04
CA SER A 270 -4.14 7.56 -17.25
C SER A 270 -3.90 8.76 -16.37
N TRP A 271 -4.84 9.72 -16.37
CA TRP A 271 -4.72 10.93 -15.55
C TRP A 271 -4.67 10.64 -14.05
N VAL A 272 -5.49 9.70 -13.56
CA VAL A 272 -5.47 9.29 -12.14
C VAL A 272 -4.12 8.68 -11.77
N LEU A 273 -3.59 7.79 -12.60
CA LEU A 273 -2.32 7.10 -12.35
C LEU A 273 -1.10 8.02 -12.49
N GLU A 274 -1.10 8.91 -13.48
CA GLU A 274 -0.08 9.96 -13.64
C GLU A 274 -0.09 10.91 -12.43
N SER A 275 -1.27 11.24 -11.89
CA SER A 275 -1.38 12.06 -10.68
C SER A 275 -0.80 11.38 -9.43
N ALA A 276 -0.67 10.05 -9.47
CA ALA A 276 0.01 9.25 -8.46
C ALA A 276 1.53 9.08 -8.72
N GLY A 277 2.07 9.75 -9.75
CA GLY A 277 3.50 9.77 -10.05
C GLY A 277 3.99 8.66 -10.98
N MET A 278 3.08 7.90 -11.61
CA MET A 278 3.43 6.82 -12.54
C MET A 278 3.64 7.34 -13.97
N GLU A 279 4.44 6.62 -14.76
CA GLU A 279 4.54 6.83 -16.21
C GLU A 279 3.49 5.95 -16.91
N VAL A 280 2.59 6.54 -17.68
CA VAL A 280 1.45 5.80 -18.26
C VAL A 280 1.44 5.87 -19.78
N GLN A 281 1.11 4.75 -20.43
CA GLN A 281 0.86 4.67 -21.87
C GLN A 281 -0.52 4.08 -22.15
N VAL A 282 -1.36 4.80 -22.91
CA VAL A 282 -2.62 4.27 -23.44
C VAL A 282 -2.39 3.67 -24.83
N ILE A 283 -2.63 2.37 -24.96
CA ILE A 283 -2.58 1.62 -26.20
C ILE A 283 -3.94 1.77 -26.89
N ARG A 284 -3.97 2.39 -28.06
CA ARG A 284 -5.23 2.73 -28.76
C ARG A 284 -5.69 1.67 -29.76
N ASP A 285 -4.78 0.80 -30.20
CA ASP A 285 -5.06 -0.28 -31.14
C ASP A 285 -4.56 -1.60 -30.54
N SER A 286 -5.47 -2.53 -30.30
CA SER A 286 -5.17 -3.85 -29.75
C SER A 286 -4.17 -4.64 -30.60
N ARG A 287 -4.08 -4.36 -31.91
CA ARG A 287 -3.07 -4.98 -32.79
C ARG A 287 -1.64 -4.50 -32.52
N LEU A 288 -1.49 -3.32 -31.93
CA LEU A 288 -0.19 -2.73 -31.58
C LEU A 288 0.23 -3.08 -30.14
N VAL A 289 -0.57 -3.86 -29.41
CA VAL A 289 -0.30 -4.19 -28.01
C VAL A 289 1.11 -4.76 -27.79
N ILE A 290 1.54 -5.74 -28.59
CA ILE A 290 2.86 -6.36 -28.44
C ILE A 290 4.01 -5.37 -28.72
N PRO A 291 4.09 -4.70 -29.88
CA PRO A 291 5.18 -3.77 -30.14
C PRO A 291 5.21 -2.60 -29.15
N GLU A 292 4.06 -2.10 -28.70
CA GLU A 292 3.99 -1.03 -27.69
C GLU A 292 4.49 -1.51 -26.32
N LEU A 293 4.04 -2.68 -25.84
CA LEU A 293 4.52 -3.27 -24.59
C LEU A 293 6.03 -3.53 -24.60
N LEU A 294 6.58 -4.02 -25.71
CA LEU A 294 8.02 -4.28 -25.83
C LEU A 294 8.86 -3.00 -25.87
N SER A 295 8.30 -1.92 -26.40
CA SER A 295 8.97 -0.61 -26.46
C SER A 295 8.92 0.12 -25.12
N PHE A 296 7.74 0.17 -24.50
CA PHE A 296 7.50 0.91 -23.27
C PHE A 296 7.95 0.16 -22.01
N LYS A 297 7.89 -1.18 -22.04
CA LYS A 297 8.24 -2.10 -20.95
C LYS A 297 7.54 -1.75 -19.63
N PRO A 298 6.20 -1.80 -19.62
CA PRO A 298 5.46 -1.53 -18.40
C PRO A 298 5.69 -2.61 -17.33
N ASP A 299 5.52 -2.22 -16.07
CA ASP A 299 5.40 -3.15 -14.94
C ASP A 299 3.99 -3.77 -14.90
N VAL A 300 2.97 -3.00 -15.29
CA VAL A 300 1.56 -3.39 -15.22
C VAL A 300 0.82 -3.05 -16.51
N LEU A 301 -0.02 -3.97 -16.99
CA LEU A 301 -1.01 -3.76 -18.04
C LEU A 301 -2.42 -3.80 -17.44
N LEU A 302 -3.15 -2.70 -17.54
CA LEU A 302 -4.59 -2.66 -17.30
C LEU A 302 -5.30 -2.97 -18.62
N LEU A 303 -6.07 -4.05 -18.65
CA LEU A 303 -6.66 -4.59 -19.86
C LEU A 303 -8.17 -4.71 -19.72
N ASP A 304 -8.93 -4.02 -20.57
CA ASP A 304 -10.38 -4.21 -20.60
C ASP A 304 -10.73 -5.64 -21.03
N MET A 305 -11.69 -6.24 -20.34
CA MET A 305 -12.12 -7.61 -20.61
C MET A 305 -12.97 -7.69 -21.89
N HIS A 306 -13.74 -6.66 -22.20
CA HIS A 306 -14.85 -6.71 -23.16
C HIS A 306 -14.67 -5.71 -24.31
N MET A 307 -13.72 -6.01 -25.21
CA MET A 307 -13.49 -5.22 -26.41
C MET A 307 -14.08 -5.90 -27.68
N PRO A 308 -14.50 -5.12 -28.69
CA PRO A 308 -15.28 -5.62 -29.82
C PRO A 308 -14.50 -6.46 -30.84
N GLU A 309 -13.17 -6.32 -30.93
CA GLU A 309 -12.36 -7.05 -31.92
C GLU A 309 -11.65 -8.27 -31.34
N PHE A 310 -10.97 -8.10 -30.21
CA PHE A 310 -10.31 -9.17 -29.46
C PHE A 310 -10.62 -8.97 -27.99
N SER A 311 -11.05 -10.01 -27.28
CA SER A 311 -11.29 -9.91 -25.84
C SER A 311 -9.98 -9.73 -25.07
N GLY A 312 -10.07 -9.15 -23.87
CA GLY A 312 -8.92 -9.04 -22.97
C GLY A 312 -8.26 -10.39 -22.68
N ALA A 313 -9.08 -11.45 -22.53
CA ALA A 313 -8.59 -12.81 -22.32
C ALA A 313 -7.79 -13.37 -23.51
N GLU A 314 -8.21 -13.10 -24.74
CA GLU A 314 -7.45 -13.51 -25.94
C GLU A 314 -6.12 -12.75 -26.01
N ILE A 315 -6.14 -11.45 -25.73
CA ILE A 315 -4.93 -10.61 -25.73
C ILE A 315 -3.95 -11.04 -24.64
N SER A 316 -4.41 -11.31 -23.41
CA SER A 316 -3.54 -11.80 -22.33
C SER A 316 -2.91 -13.15 -22.69
N GLY A 317 -3.68 -14.05 -23.29
CA GLY A 317 -3.19 -15.34 -23.79
C GLY A 317 -2.11 -15.18 -24.87
N VAL A 318 -2.23 -14.18 -25.75
CA VAL A 318 -1.19 -13.84 -26.74
C VAL A 318 0.05 -13.26 -26.04
N ILE A 319 -0.11 -12.32 -25.10
CA ILE A 319 1.01 -11.72 -24.36
C ILE A 319 1.83 -12.80 -23.64
N ARG A 320 1.18 -13.79 -23.01
CA ARG A 320 1.87 -14.89 -22.31
C ARG A 320 2.64 -15.84 -23.22
N GLN A 321 2.46 -15.78 -24.54
CA GLN A 321 3.30 -16.51 -25.49
C GLN A 321 4.66 -15.84 -25.74
N TYR A 322 4.83 -14.57 -25.32
CA TYR A 322 6.09 -13.84 -25.44
C TYR A 322 6.87 -13.91 -24.13
N GLU A 323 7.95 -14.69 -24.10
CA GLU A 323 8.79 -14.89 -22.92
C GLU A 323 9.33 -13.57 -22.33
N SER A 324 9.62 -12.59 -23.18
CA SER A 324 10.07 -11.25 -22.78
C SER A 324 9.03 -10.42 -22.02
N LEU A 325 7.76 -10.84 -22.03
CA LEU A 325 6.64 -10.21 -21.30
C LEU A 325 6.13 -11.11 -20.17
N SER A 326 6.85 -12.18 -19.82
CA SER A 326 6.46 -13.12 -18.76
C SER A 326 6.34 -12.47 -17.39
N SER A 327 7.14 -11.43 -17.11
CA SER A 327 7.12 -10.67 -15.85
C SER A 327 6.11 -9.52 -15.83
N LEU A 328 5.43 -9.25 -16.95
CA LEU A 328 4.41 -8.19 -17.02
C LEU A 328 3.21 -8.59 -16.17
N HIS A 329 2.83 -7.75 -15.21
CA HIS A 329 1.61 -7.98 -14.44
C HIS A 329 0.39 -7.56 -15.28
N ILE A 330 -0.60 -8.43 -15.44
CA ILE A 330 -1.81 -8.13 -16.22
C ILE A 330 -3.01 -8.12 -15.28
N ALA A 331 -3.69 -6.97 -15.19
CA ALA A 331 -4.93 -6.82 -14.42
C ALA A 331 -6.11 -6.54 -15.36
N PHE A 332 -7.16 -7.34 -15.26
CA PHE A 332 -8.37 -7.10 -16.04
C PHE A 332 -9.22 -5.98 -15.45
N LEU A 333 -9.78 -5.14 -16.32
CA LEU A 333 -10.83 -4.19 -15.96
C LEU A 333 -12.17 -4.74 -16.48
N SER A 334 -13.17 -4.87 -15.62
CA SER A 334 -14.50 -5.32 -16.06
C SER A 334 -15.63 -4.83 -15.16
N ALA A 335 -16.83 -4.66 -15.72
CA ALA A 335 -18.05 -4.45 -14.96
C ALA A 335 -18.62 -5.75 -14.35
N GLU A 336 -18.05 -6.91 -14.70
CA GLU A 336 -18.47 -8.22 -14.20
C GLU A 336 -18.22 -8.32 -12.69
N ARG A 337 -19.24 -8.77 -11.96
CA ARG A 337 -19.23 -8.89 -10.49
C ARG A 337 -19.38 -10.34 -10.04
N ASP A 338 -19.62 -11.26 -10.96
CA ASP A 338 -19.65 -12.69 -10.67
C ASP A 338 -18.23 -13.23 -10.53
N ILE A 339 -17.86 -13.56 -9.28
CA ILE A 339 -16.56 -14.10 -8.90
C ILE A 339 -16.20 -15.35 -9.71
N GLN A 340 -17.17 -16.19 -10.09
CA GLN A 340 -16.87 -17.40 -10.89
C GLN A 340 -16.41 -17.04 -12.30
N LEU A 341 -17.00 -16.01 -12.91
CA LEU A 341 -16.59 -15.52 -14.23
C LEU A 341 -15.25 -14.79 -14.15
N GLN A 342 -14.99 -14.07 -13.06
CA GLN A 342 -13.69 -13.43 -12.81
C GLN A 342 -12.57 -14.47 -12.66
N LEU A 343 -12.79 -15.53 -11.87
CA LEU A 343 -11.82 -16.62 -11.69
C LEU A 343 -11.56 -17.38 -13.01
N GLN A 344 -12.57 -17.56 -13.84
CA GLN A 344 -12.38 -18.14 -15.18
C GLN A 344 -11.54 -17.22 -16.07
N ALA A 345 -11.73 -15.91 -16.02
CA ALA A 345 -10.92 -14.96 -16.78
C ALA A 345 -9.44 -15.00 -16.39
N LEU A 346 -9.11 -15.12 -15.10
CA LEU A 346 -7.72 -15.23 -14.63
C LEU A 346 -6.98 -16.44 -15.22
N SER A 347 -7.68 -17.52 -15.56
CA SER A 347 -7.07 -18.71 -16.18
C SER A 347 -6.48 -18.45 -17.58
N TYR A 348 -6.81 -17.31 -18.22
CA TYR A 348 -6.25 -16.87 -19.51
C TYR A 348 -4.95 -16.07 -19.37
N GLY A 349 -4.33 -16.10 -18.18
CA GLY A 349 -2.99 -15.56 -17.96
C GLY A 349 -2.95 -14.14 -17.40
N ALA A 350 -4.07 -13.62 -16.89
CA ALA A 350 -4.06 -12.43 -16.06
C ALA A 350 -3.76 -12.77 -14.60
N ASP A 351 -3.17 -11.82 -13.90
CA ASP A 351 -2.72 -11.96 -12.52
C ASP A 351 -3.73 -11.39 -11.52
N ASP A 352 -4.55 -10.42 -11.95
CA ASP A 352 -5.54 -9.75 -11.10
C ASP A 352 -6.79 -9.30 -11.88
N PHE A 353 -7.83 -8.90 -11.14
CA PHE A 353 -9.12 -8.47 -11.66
C PHE A 353 -9.68 -7.28 -10.87
N ILE A 354 -9.93 -6.17 -11.57
CA ILE A 354 -10.43 -4.91 -11.02
C ILE A 354 -11.84 -4.64 -11.55
N THR A 355 -12.78 -4.44 -10.62
CA THR A 355 -14.18 -4.15 -10.97
C THR A 355 -14.37 -2.66 -11.31
N LYS A 356 -14.92 -2.36 -12.49
CA LYS A 356 -15.35 -1.02 -12.90
C LYS A 356 -16.68 -0.61 -12.19
N PRO A 357 -16.87 0.67 -11.81
CA PRO A 357 -15.91 1.76 -11.90
C PRO A 357 -14.90 1.73 -10.75
N ILE A 358 -13.65 2.08 -11.06
CA ILE A 358 -12.63 2.35 -10.05
C ILE A 358 -13.07 3.60 -9.31
N SER A 359 -13.38 3.46 -8.02
CA SER A 359 -13.82 4.58 -7.17
C SER A 359 -12.59 5.22 -6.53
N ASN A 360 -12.50 6.56 -6.61
CA ASN A 360 -11.39 7.39 -6.09
C ASN A 360 -11.01 7.11 -4.64
#